data_AF-A0AAD4VG11-F1
#
_entry.id   AF-A0AAD4VG11-F1
#
_cell.length_a   1.000
_cell.length_b   1.000
_cell.length_c   1.000
_cell.angle_alpha   90.00
_cell.angle_beta   90.00
_cell.angle_gamma   90.00
#
_symmetry.space_group_name_H-M   'P 1'
#
loop_
_entity.id
_entity.type
_entity.pdbx_description
1 polymer ?
#
loop_
_entity_poly.entity_id
_entity_poly.type
_entity_poly.pdbx_seq_one_letter_code
_entity_poly.pdbx_strand_id
1 'polypeptide(L)'
;MSQIPSLKFRMANLAKLEFVAKIHLHANGLGQTIVDGNDASPEENTKAMIFLRRHIHKALKSEYVVVDEPLVLWKALSERYDHQRMVTFPRARYEWTHLRFQDSVRVQLCYAQNYLLDEAMW
;
A
#
# COMPACT_ATOMS: atom_id res chain seq x y z
N MET A 1 -14.53 -9.15 -17.32
CA MET A 1 -14.56 -8.69 -15.91
C MET A 1 -13.12 -8.40 -15.49
N SER A 2 -12.74 -7.12 -15.49
CA SER A 2 -11.35 -6.68 -15.32
C SER A 2 -10.91 -6.73 -13.85
N GLN A 3 -9.86 -7.51 -13.55
CA GLN A 3 -9.19 -7.55 -12.24
C GLN A 3 -8.37 -6.28 -11.91
N ILE A 4 -8.44 -5.27 -12.78
CA ILE A 4 -7.64 -4.03 -12.82
C ILE A 4 -7.78 -3.13 -11.56
N PRO A 5 -8.91 -3.05 -10.83
CA PRO A 5 -9.02 -2.12 -9.69
C PRO A 5 -8.27 -2.57 -8.41
N SER A 6 -8.02 -3.86 -8.21
CA SER A 6 -7.61 -4.40 -6.90
C SER A 6 -6.12 -4.23 -6.61
N LEU A 7 -5.25 -4.31 -7.62
CA LEU A 7 -3.80 -4.21 -7.49
C LEU A 7 -3.33 -2.77 -7.26
N LYS A 8 -3.88 -1.82 -8.02
CA LYS A 8 -3.56 -0.38 -7.90
C LYS A 8 -4.02 0.19 -6.55
N PHE A 9 -5.16 -0.28 -6.03
CA PHE A 9 -5.69 0.11 -4.72
C PHE A 9 -4.85 -0.44 -3.56
N ARG A 10 -4.32 -1.66 -3.70
CA ARG A 10 -3.43 -2.27 -2.70
C ARG A 10 -2.07 -1.58 -2.61
N MET A 11 -1.46 -1.22 -3.74
CA MET A 11 -0.13 -0.58 -3.77
C MET A 11 -0.13 0.84 -3.20
N ALA A 12 -1.19 1.63 -3.43
CA ALA A 12 -1.27 3.03 -2.99
C ALA A 12 -1.55 3.19 -1.49
N ASN A 13 -2.21 2.22 -0.84
CA ASN A 13 -2.55 2.31 0.59
C ASN A 13 -1.36 2.00 1.52
N LEU A 14 -0.41 1.18 1.07
CA LEU A 14 0.70 0.67 1.89
C LEU A 14 1.76 1.73 2.17
N ALA A 15 2.29 2.36 1.12
CA ALA A 15 3.29 3.42 1.26
C ALA A 15 2.73 4.70 1.92
N LYS A 16 1.42 4.90 1.82
CA LYS A 16 0.75 6.07 2.40
C LYS A 16 0.70 6.00 3.93
N LEU A 17 0.41 4.82 4.50
CA LEU A 17 0.24 4.72 5.95
C LEU A 17 1.56 4.95 6.70
N GLU A 18 2.65 4.30 6.28
CA GLU A 18 3.96 4.43 6.94
C GLU A 18 4.48 5.88 6.86
N PHE A 19 4.51 6.46 5.66
CA PHE A 19 5.04 7.81 5.48
C PHE A 19 4.20 8.87 6.20
N VAL A 20 2.87 8.81 6.08
CA VAL A 20 1.97 9.78 6.72
C VAL A 20 1.98 9.63 8.23
N ALA A 21 2.03 8.39 8.76
CA ALA A 21 2.11 8.15 10.19
C ALA A 21 3.42 8.72 10.77
N LYS A 22 4.55 8.52 10.11
CA LYS A 22 5.85 9.05 10.56
C LYS A 22 5.85 10.58 10.62
N ILE A 23 5.34 11.25 9.58
CA ILE A 23 5.21 12.72 9.56
C ILE A 23 4.29 13.19 10.68
N HIS A 24 3.13 12.55 10.85
CA HIS A 24 2.16 12.95 11.85
C HIS A 24 2.74 12.82 13.26
N LEU A 25 3.41 11.72 13.57
CA LEU A 25 4.06 11.52 14.87
C LEU A 25 5.13 12.59 15.12
N HIS A 26 6.00 12.87 14.15
CA HIS A 26 7.00 13.93 14.29
C HIS A 26 6.39 15.32 14.47
N ALA A 27 5.36 15.68 13.69
CA ALA A 27 4.71 16.98 13.78
C ALA A 27 4.03 17.22 15.13
N ASN A 28 3.65 16.15 15.84
CA ASN A 28 3.04 16.21 17.16
C ASN A 28 4.02 15.98 18.32
N GLY A 29 5.34 15.96 18.05
CA GLY A 29 6.36 15.69 19.08
C GLY A 29 6.45 14.22 19.53
N LEU A 30 5.68 13.33 18.92
CA LEU A 30 5.61 11.90 19.25
C LEU A 30 6.63 11.05 18.47
N GLY A 31 7.48 11.67 17.66
CA GLY A 31 8.42 10.98 16.78
C GLY A 31 9.37 10.03 17.50
N GLN A 32 9.72 10.31 18.77
CA GLN A 32 10.62 9.45 19.54
C GLN A 32 9.99 8.10 19.93
N THR A 33 8.66 8.02 20.04
CA THR A 33 7.95 6.78 20.42
C THR A 33 8.14 5.59 19.46
N ILE A 34 8.66 5.86 18.26
CA ILE A 34 8.92 4.87 17.20
C ILE A 34 10.41 4.68 16.89
N VAL A 35 11.29 5.22 17.73
CA VAL A 35 12.75 5.10 17.62
C VAL A 35 13.29 4.13 18.69
N ASP A 36 14.34 3.40 18.34
CA ASP A 36 15.03 2.50 19.26
C ASP A 36 15.75 3.26 20.38
N GLY A 37 15.64 2.75 21.62
CA GLY A 37 16.22 3.40 22.79
C GLY A 37 15.55 4.72 23.16
N ASN A 38 14.28 4.90 22.79
CA ASN A 38 13.52 6.09 23.16
C ASN A 38 13.30 6.17 24.67
N ASP A 39 13.21 7.41 25.15
CA ASP A 39 12.88 7.79 26.52
C ASP A 39 11.47 8.38 26.62
N ALA A 40 10.58 8.02 25.68
CA ALA A 40 9.25 8.58 25.61
C ALA A 40 8.45 8.28 26.87
N SER A 41 7.71 9.29 27.34
CA SER A 41 6.85 9.15 28.50
C SER A 41 5.70 8.16 28.24
N PRO A 42 5.12 7.55 29.29
CA PRO A 42 3.94 6.70 29.16
C PRO A 42 2.77 7.42 28.46
N GLU A 43 2.64 8.73 28.64
CA GLU A 43 1.61 9.55 28.00
C GLU A 43 1.84 9.68 26.49
N GLU A 44 3.07 9.98 26.07
CA GLU A 44 3.44 10.03 24.65
C GLU A 44 3.26 8.68 23.98
N ASN A 45 3.66 7.59 24.66
CA ASN A 45 3.43 6.24 24.19
C ASN A 45 1.95 5.93 24.01
N THR A 46 1.10 6.33 24.97
CA THR A 46 -0.35 6.16 24.86
C THR A 46 -0.92 6.96 23.67
N LYS A 47 -0.51 8.22 23.49
CA LYS A 47 -0.96 9.06 22.37
C LYS A 47 -0.55 8.48 21.01
N ALA A 48 0.69 8.02 20.88
CA ALA A 48 1.18 7.37 19.67
C ALA A 48 0.42 6.07 19.39
N MET A 49 0.17 5.25 20.43
CA MET A 49 -0.58 3.99 20.30
C MET A 49 -2.01 4.23 19.80
N ILE A 50 -2.72 5.21 20.36
CA ILE A 50 -4.09 5.58 19.92
C ILE A 50 -4.07 5.99 18.44
N PHE A 51 -3.10 6.81 18.05
CA PHE A 51 -2.95 7.24 16.66
C PHE A 51 -2.72 6.06 15.72
N LEU A 52 -1.75 5.18 16.01
CA LEU A 52 -1.44 4.01 15.20
C LEU A 52 -2.66 3.10 15.08
N ARG A 53 -3.30 2.75 16.20
CA ARG A 53 -4.49 1.88 16.21
C ARG A 53 -5.67 2.47 15.45
N ARG A 54 -5.79 3.80 15.36
CA ARG A 54 -6.87 4.45 14.59
C ARG A 54 -6.67 4.26 13.08
N HIS A 55 -5.42 4.30 12.61
CA HIS A 55 -5.08 4.36 11.19
C HIS A 55 -4.69 3.01 10.56
N ILE A 56 -4.47 1.96 11.35
CA ILE A 56 -4.28 0.61 10.82
C ILE A 56 -5.59 -0.05 10.38
N HIS A 57 -5.51 -0.94 9.40
CA HIS A 57 -6.66 -1.68 8.86
C HIS A 57 -7.29 -2.61 9.92
N LYS A 58 -8.62 -2.79 9.88
CA LYS A 58 -9.38 -3.57 10.89
C LYS A 58 -8.83 -4.99 11.09
N ALA A 59 -8.44 -5.67 10.01
CA ALA A 59 -7.85 -7.01 10.09
C ALA A 59 -6.51 -7.06 10.85
N LEU A 60 -5.72 -5.98 10.80
CA LEU A 60 -4.45 -5.90 11.55
C LEU A 60 -4.71 -5.56 13.02
N LYS A 61 -5.81 -4.85 13.35
CA LYS A 61 -6.16 -4.54 14.74
C LYS A 61 -6.40 -5.79 15.58
N SER A 62 -7.03 -6.81 15.02
CA SER A 62 -7.26 -8.09 15.72
C SER A 62 -5.97 -8.89 15.90
N GLU A 63 -5.04 -8.79 14.96
CA GLU A 63 -3.78 -9.51 15.01
C GLU A 63 -2.81 -8.91 16.03
N TYR A 64 -2.74 -7.57 16.11
CA TYR A 64 -1.87 -6.85 17.03
C TYR A 64 -2.60 -6.33 18.28
N VAL A 65 -3.68 -7.00 18.70
CA VAL A 65 -4.51 -6.53 19.82
C VAL A 65 -3.74 -6.48 21.14
N VAL A 66 -2.82 -7.43 21.34
CA VAL A 66 -2.00 -7.59 22.56
C VAL A 66 -0.78 -6.66 22.61
N VAL A 67 -0.43 -5.98 21.52
CA VAL A 67 0.73 -5.10 21.48
C VAL A 67 0.37 -3.75 22.10
N ASP A 68 0.95 -3.45 23.25
CA ASP A 68 0.74 -2.24 24.05
C ASP A 68 1.84 -1.18 23.86
N GLU A 69 2.98 -1.57 23.31
CA GLU A 69 4.09 -0.66 23.01
C GLU A 69 4.07 -0.11 21.56
N PRO A 70 4.14 1.21 21.34
CA PRO A 70 4.08 1.81 20.01
C PRO A 70 5.24 1.39 19.10
N LEU A 71 6.46 1.30 19.64
CA LEU A 71 7.66 0.92 18.91
C LEU A 71 7.53 -0.50 18.36
N VAL A 72 7.06 -1.43 19.18
CA VAL A 72 6.84 -2.83 18.79
C VAL A 72 5.80 -2.92 17.68
N LEU A 73 4.67 -2.20 17.83
CA LEU A 73 3.63 -2.15 16.81
C LEU A 73 4.15 -1.53 15.51
N TRP A 74 4.89 -0.43 15.60
CA TRP A 74 5.47 0.26 14.45
C TRP A 74 6.40 -0.66 13.66
N LYS A 75 7.34 -1.33 14.32
CA LYS A 75 8.28 -2.26 13.68
C LYS A 75 7.56 -3.41 12.97
N ALA A 76 6.58 -4.03 13.64
CA ALA A 76 5.82 -5.13 13.07
C ALA A 76 5.02 -4.70 11.82
N LEU A 77 4.47 -3.48 11.83
CA LEU A 77 3.79 -2.91 10.68
C LEU A 77 4.77 -2.63 9.53
N SER A 78 5.90 -1.96 9.81
CA SER A 78 6.93 -1.68 8.81
C SER A 78 7.47 -2.96 8.16
N GLU A 79 7.81 -3.98 8.94
CA GLU A 79 8.30 -5.26 8.42
C GLU A 79 7.27 -5.95 7.52
N ARG A 80 6.01 -6.01 7.96
CA ARG A 80 4.92 -6.58 7.17
C ARG A 80 4.73 -5.81 5.86
N TYR A 81 4.77 -4.49 5.91
CA TYR A 81 4.60 -3.65 4.73
C TYR A 81 5.78 -3.74 3.77
N ASP A 82 7.00 -3.83 4.28
CA ASP A 82 8.20 -4.09 3.49
C ASP A 82 8.13 -5.46 2.81
N HIS A 83 7.70 -6.50 3.53
CA HIS A 83 7.48 -7.82 2.96
C HIS A 83 6.42 -7.79 1.84
N GLN A 84 5.28 -7.13 2.09
CA GLN A 84 4.25 -6.95 1.06
C GLN A 84 4.77 -6.16 -0.13
N ARG A 85 5.59 -5.13 0.09
CA ARG A 85 6.27 -4.38 -0.97
C ARG A 85 7.17 -5.29 -1.79
N MET A 86 8.01 -6.10 -1.17
CA MET A 86 8.94 -6.98 -1.88
C MET A 86 8.24 -8.11 -2.64
N VAL A 87 7.23 -8.74 -2.06
CA VAL A 87 6.57 -9.92 -2.68
C VAL A 87 5.46 -9.52 -3.63
N THR A 88 4.63 -8.55 -3.25
CA THR A 88 3.43 -8.20 -4.01
C THR A 88 3.74 -7.20 -5.12
N PHE A 89 4.68 -6.26 -4.92
CA PHE A 89 4.84 -5.16 -5.88
C PHE A 89 5.48 -5.57 -7.19
N PRO A 90 6.54 -6.39 -7.25
CA PRO A 90 7.12 -6.81 -8.52
C PRO A 90 6.09 -7.56 -9.36
N ARG A 91 5.33 -8.46 -8.74
CA ARG A 91 4.26 -9.20 -9.39
C ARG A 91 3.14 -8.29 -9.88
N ALA A 92 2.62 -7.41 -9.01
CA ALA A 92 1.56 -6.47 -9.36
C ALA A 92 1.98 -5.51 -10.47
N ARG A 93 3.23 -5.03 -10.44
CA ARG A 93 3.81 -4.17 -11.47
C ARG A 93 3.93 -4.91 -12.79
N TYR A 94 4.41 -6.14 -12.78
CA TYR A 94 4.50 -7.00 -13.97
C TYR A 94 3.12 -7.26 -14.59
N GLU A 95 2.15 -7.74 -13.79
CA GLU A 95 0.77 -7.98 -14.22
C GLU A 95 0.14 -6.72 -14.81
N TRP A 96 0.35 -5.57 -14.16
CA TRP A 96 -0.15 -4.28 -14.63
C TRP A 96 0.48 -3.85 -15.98
N THR A 97 1.80 -4.00 -16.14
CA THR A 97 2.46 -3.69 -17.42
C THR A 97 2.00 -4.62 -18.53
N HIS A 98 1.80 -5.90 -18.22
CA HIS A 98 1.33 -6.90 -19.17
C HIS A 98 -0.10 -6.62 -19.64
N LEU A 99 -1.01 -6.28 -18.71
CA LEU A 99 -2.38 -5.89 -19.02
C LEU A 99 -2.43 -4.65 -19.94
N ARG A 100 -1.64 -3.60 -19.63
CA ARG A 100 -1.57 -2.41 -20.51
C ARG A 100 -1.07 -2.73 -21.91
N PHE A 101 -0.09 -3.63 -22.02
CA PHE A 101 0.43 -4.07 -23.31
C PHE A 101 -0.64 -4.85 -24.08
N GLN A 102 -1.33 -5.80 -23.45
CA GLN A 102 -2.44 -6.53 -24.07
C GLN A 102 -3.57 -5.61 -24.54
N ASP A 103 -3.95 -4.63 -23.73
CA ASP A 103 -4.96 -3.63 -24.10
C ASP A 103 -4.52 -2.83 -25.33
N SER A 104 -3.24 -2.44 -25.39
CA SER A 104 -2.67 -1.68 -26.51
C SER A 104 -2.67 -2.49 -27.81
N VAL A 105 -2.29 -3.78 -27.74
CA VAL A 105 -2.31 -4.70 -28.89
C VAL A 105 -3.74 -4.97 -29.35
N ARG A 106 -4.68 -5.19 -28.42
CA ARG A 106 -6.10 -5.39 -28.76
C ARG A 106 -6.68 -4.18 -29.50
N VAL A 107 -6.40 -2.98 -29.02
CA VAL A 107 -6.86 -1.74 -29.65
C VAL A 107 -6.27 -1.60 -31.06
N GLN A 108 -4.97 -1.85 -31.24
CA GLN A 108 -4.34 -1.81 -32.58
C GLN A 108 -4.91 -2.85 -33.54
N LEU A 109 -5.16 -4.08 -33.09
CA LEU A 109 -5.75 -5.14 -33.90
C LEU A 109 -7.19 -4.81 -34.31
N CYS A 110 -8.00 -4.24 -33.42
CA CYS A 110 -9.34 -3.78 -33.77
C CYS A 110 -9.30 -2.68 -34.85
N TYR A 111 -8.38 -1.73 -34.74
CA TYR A 111 -8.21 -0.71 -35.79
C TYR A 111 -7.79 -1.35 -37.12
N ALA A 112 -6.77 -2.22 -37.12
CA ALA A 112 -6.31 -2.90 -38.33
C ALA A 112 -7.40 -3.77 -38.97
N GLN A 113 -8.22 -4.47 -38.18
CA GLN A 113 -9.36 -5.24 -38.67
C GLN A 113 -10.46 -4.35 -39.26
N ASN A 114 -10.73 -3.18 -38.66
CA ASN A 114 -11.70 -2.23 -39.23
C ASN A 114 -11.22 -1.66 -40.58
N TYR A 115 -9.92 -1.35 -40.72
CA TYR A 115 -9.35 -0.95 -42.01
C TYR A 115 -9.43 -2.06 -43.07
N LEU A 116 -9.13 -3.31 -42.69
CA LEU A 116 -9.23 -4.46 -43.60
C LEU A 116 -10.67 -4.81 -43.98
N LEU A 117 -11.64 -4.55 -43.09
CA LEU A 117 -13.07 -4.72 -43.37
C LEU A 117 -13.61 -3.62 -44.30
N ASP A 118 -13.14 -2.37 -44.15
CA ASP A 118 -13.49 -1.27 -45.07
C ASP A 118 -12.90 -1.45 -46.48
N GLU A 119 -11.69 -2.03 -46.61
CA GLU A 119 -11.09 -2.37 -47.91
C GLU A 119 -11.75 -3.58 -48.59
N ALA A 120 -12.34 -4.51 -47.82
CA ALA A 120 -13.03 -5.69 -48.36
C ALA A 120 -14.50 -5.45 -48.77
N MET A 121 -15.04 -4.23 -48.56
CA MET A 121 -16.39 -3.83 -48.97
C MET A 121 -16.43 -2.99 -50.27
N TRP A 122 -15.34 -2.97 -51.04
CA TRP A 122 -15.27 -2.51 -52.44
C TRP A 122 -14.80 -3.65 -53.35
#